data_AF-A0A8J6Z2T9-F1
#
_entry.id   AF-A0A8J6Z2T9-F1
#
_cell.length_a   1.000
_cell.length_b   1.000
_cell.length_c   1.000
_cell.angle_alpha   90.00
_cell.angle_beta   90.00
_cell.angle_gamma   90.00
#
_symmetry.space_group_name_H-M   'P 1'
#
loop_
_entity.id
_entity.type
_entity.pdbx_description
1 polymer ?
#
loop_
_entity_poly.entity_id
_entity_poly.type
_entity_poly.pdbx_seq_one_letter_code
_entity_poly.pdbx_strand_id
1 'polypeptide(L)' 'MTNDDKLRRKALELLNDRGVTLEDIADLVFFLQKPYHDDLTKEECLFNVQRVLEKREIQNAIIT' A
#
# COMPACT_ATOMS: atom_id res chain seq x y z
N MET A 1 -3.70 4.25 21.13
CA MET A 1 -2.82 4.12 19.95
C MET A 1 -1.93 2.92 20.17
N THR A 2 -2.16 1.83 19.45
CA THR A 2 -1.43 0.58 19.63
C THR A 2 0.00 0.70 19.07
N ASN A 3 0.87 -0.25 19.38
CA ASN A 3 2.24 -0.24 18.83
C ASN A 3 2.23 -0.48 17.31
N ASP A 4 1.26 -1.26 16.82
CA ASP A 4 1.07 -1.53 15.39
C ASP A 4 0.63 -0.26 14.64
N ASP A 5 -0.21 0.58 15.24
CA ASP A 5 -0.58 1.88 14.65
C ASP A 5 0.64 2.80 14.43
N LYS A 6 1.59 2.77 15.36
CA LYS A 6 2.83 3.57 15.26
C LYS A 6 3.71 3.09 14.12
N LEU A 7 3.86 1.79 13.98
CA LEU A 7 4.70 1.17 12.95
C LEU A 7 4.13 1.45 11.54
N ARG A 8 2.83 1.24 11.37
CA ARG A 8 2.12 1.54 10.13
C ARG A 8 2.25 3.02 9.74
N ARG A 9 2.05 3.94 10.70
CA ARG A 9 2.22 5.38 10.44
C ARG A 9 3.65 5.69 10.01
N LYS A 10 4.66 5.13 10.66
CA LYS A 10 6.06 5.38 10.28
C LYS A 10 6.39 4.86 8.88
N ALA A 11 5.87 3.68 8.51
CA ALA A 11 6.02 3.16 7.15
C ALA A 11 5.37 4.09 6.11
N LEU A 12 4.16 4.60 6.38
CA LEU A 12 3.47 5.57 5.52
C LEU A 12 4.25 6.88 5.40
N GLU A 13 4.75 7.44 6.50
CA GLU A 13 5.59 8.65 6.48
C GLU A 13 6.81 8.45 5.58
N LEU A 14 7.53 7.33 5.74
CA LEU A 14 8.72 7.06 4.93
C LEU A 14 8.41 6.88 3.44
N LEU A 15 7.26 6.29 3.08
CA LEU A 15 6.83 6.21 1.68
C LEU A 15 6.57 7.61 1.12
N ASN A 16 5.80 8.42 1.83
CA ASN A 16 5.48 9.79 1.42
C ASN A 16 6.72 10.69 1.35
N ASP A 17 7.67 10.56 2.28
CA ASP A 17 8.94 11.29 2.27
C ASP A 17 9.79 10.98 1.02
N ARG A 18 9.60 9.79 0.43
CA ARG A 18 10.21 9.35 -0.83
C ARG A 18 9.37 9.73 -2.06
N GLY A 19 8.25 10.42 -1.86
CA GLY A 19 7.33 10.82 -2.93
C GLY A 19 6.48 9.67 -3.47
N VAL A 20 6.27 8.60 -2.68
CA VAL A 20 5.43 7.46 -3.07
C VAL A 20 4.17 7.42 -2.21
N THR A 21 3.02 7.52 -2.84
CA THR A 21 1.69 7.39 -2.22
C THR A 21 1.14 5.97 -2.37
N LEU A 22 0.08 5.63 -1.64
CA LEU A 22 -0.56 4.31 -1.81
C LEU A 22 -1.29 4.21 -3.14
N GLU A 23 -1.76 5.34 -3.66
CA GLU A 23 -2.39 5.51 -4.95
C GLU A 23 -1.41 5.18 -6.08
N ASP A 24 -0.14 5.61 -5.97
CA ASP A 24 0.90 5.25 -6.94
C ASP A 24 1.11 3.72 -6.99
N ILE A 25 1.11 3.07 -5.83
CA ILE A 25 1.22 1.60 -5.74
C ILE A 25 -0.04 0.93 -6.30
N ALA A 26 -1.22 1.47 -6.01
CA ALA A 26 -2.49 0.96 -6.53
C ALA A 26 -2.55 1.07 -8.06
N ASP A 27 -1.99 2.12 -8.65
CA ASP A 27 -1.89 2.28 -10.09
C ASP A 27 -0.99 1.22 -10.73
N LEU A 28 0.11 0.82 -10.07
CA LEU A 28 0.93 -0.31 -10.52
C LEU A 28 0.17 -1.64 -10.45
N VAL A 29 -0.58 -1.87 -9.37
CA VAL A 29 -1.42 -3.07 -9.23
C VAL A 29 -2.49 -3.09 -10.32
N PHE A 30 -3.19 -1.98 -10.54
CA PHE A 30 -4.19 -1.86 -11.58
C PHE A 30 -3.59 -2.15 -12.95
N PHE A 31 -2.46 -1.54 -13.29
CA PHE A 31 -1.77 -1.78 -14.55
C PHE A 31 -1.44 -3.27 -14.76
N LEU A 32 -0.95 -3.95 -13.72
CA LEU A 32 -0.60 -5.38 -13.79
C LEU A 32 -1.83 -6.30 -13.88
N GLN A 33 -2.93 -5.93 -13.24
CA GLN A 33 -4.10 -6.81 -13.10
C GLN A 33 -5.19 -6.56 -14.13
N LYS A 34 -5.26 -5.36 -14.73
CA LYS A 34 -6.27 -4.98 -15.72
C LYS A 34 -6.38 -5.97 -16.90
N PRO A 35 -5.29 -6.55 -17.45
CA PRO A 35 -5.40 -7.53 -18.54
C PRO A 35 -6.11 -8.83 -18.18
N TYR A 36 -6.29 -9.13 -16.89
CA TYR A 36 -6.90 -10.36 -16.38
C TYR A 36 -8.28 -10.11 -15.76
N HIS A 37 -8.61 -8.84 -15.47
CA HIS A 37 -9.81 -8.45 -14.74
C HIS A 37 -10.41 -7.18 -15.36
N ASP A 38 -11.35 -7.37 -16.29
CA ASP A 38 -11.96 -6.27 -17.05
C ASP A 38 -12.74 -5.29 -16.17
N ASP A 39 -13.35 -5.76 -15.08
CA ASP A 39 -14.12 -4.92 -14.15
C ASP A 39 -13.29 -4.37 -12.97
N LEU A 40 -11.98 -4.64 -12.94
CA LEU A 40 -11.11 -4.16 -11.88
C LEU A 40 -11.15 -2.63 -11.82
N THR A 41 -11.30 -2.11 -10.60
CA THR A 41 -11.29 -0.68 -10.29
C THR A 41 -10.01 -0.26 -9.56
N LYS A 42 -9.67 1.03 -9.63
CA LYS A 42 -8.52 1.58 -8.88
C LYS A 42 -8.79 1.55 -7.36
N GLU A 43 -10.04 1.74 -6.97
CA GLU A 43 -10.50 1.70 -5.57
C GLU A 43 -10.27 0.32 -4.96
N GLU A 44 -10.57 -0.76 -5.70
CA GLU A 44 -10.27 -2.13 -5.27
C GLU A 44 -8.76 -2.38 -5.15
N CYS A 45 -7.95 -1.86 -6.08
CA CYS A 45 -6.50 -1.96 -6.00
C CYS A 45 -5.97 -1.25 -4.75
N LEU A 46 -6.43 -0.03 -4.49
CA LEU A 46 -6.05 0.77 -3.33
C LEU A 46 -6.46 0.08 -2.02
N PHE A 47 -7.68 -0.46 -1.96
CA PHE A 47 -8.13 -1.25 -0.80
C PHE A 47 -7.20 -2.42 -0.52
N ASN A 48 -6.81 -3.18 -1.55
CA ASN A 48 -5.88 -4.29 -1.40
C ASN A 48 -4.48 -3.84 -0.97
N VAL A 49 -3.97 -2.73 -1.50
CA VAL A 49 -2.68 -2.14 -1.09
C VAL A 49 -2.72 -1.75 0.40
N GLN A 50 -3.81 -1.12 0.87
CA GLN A 50 -3.99 -0.81 2.28
C GLN A 50 -3.96 -2.06 3.16
N ARG A 51 -4.63 -3.15 2.74
CA ARG A 51 -4.60 -4.45 3.43
C ARG A 51 -3.21 -5.09 3.49
N VAL A 52 -2.41 -4.95 2.43
CA VAL A 52 -1.02 -5.42 2.44
C VAL A 52 -0.21 -4.61 3.46
N LEU A 53 -0.43 -3.30 3.54
CA LEU A 53 0.27 -2.44 4.51
C LEU A 53 -0.15 -2.68 5.96
N GLU A 54 -1.33 -3.25 6.23
CA GLU A 54 -1.73 -3.66 7.59
C GLU A 54 -0.82 -4.76 8.16
N LYS A 55 -0.08 -5.49 7.31
CA LYS A 55 0.80 -6.57 7.71
C LYS A 55 2.10 -6.05 8.35
N ARG A 56 2.42 -6.55 9.54
CA ARG A 56 3.61 -6.14 10.29
C ARG A 56 4.92 -6.46 9.56
N GLU A 57 5.02 -7.60 8.87
CA GLU A 57 6.21 -7.92 8.06
C GLU A 57 6.45 -6.91 6.94
N ILE A 58 5.39 -6.42 6.29
CA ILE A 58 5.48 -5.43 5.22
C ILE A 58 5.92 -4.07 5.77
N GLN A 59 5.35 -3.66 6.90
CA GLN A 59 5.74 -2.41 7.57
C GLN A 59 7.23 -2.42 7.94
N ASN A 60 7.73 -3.52 8.50
CA ASN A 60 9.14 -3.67 8.83
C ASN A 60 10.05 -3.61 7.59
N ALA A 61 9.63 -4.24 6.48
CA ALA A 61 10.38 -4.22 5.22
C ALA A 61 10.45 -2.80 4.59
N ILE A 62 9.45 -1.95 4.81
CA ILE A 62 9.47 -0.55 4.33
C ILE A 62 10.40 0.33 5.16
N ILE A 63 10.54 0.01 6.45
CA ILE A 63 11.32 0.79 7.44
C ILE A 63 12.81 0.44 7.41
N THR A 64 13.15 -0.81 7.09
CA THR A 64 14.55 -1.32 7.05
C THR A 64 15.24 -0.94 5.75
#